data_AF-S8FX64-F1
#
_entry.id   AF-S8FX64-F1
#
_cell.length_a   1.000
_cell.length_b   1.000
_cell.length_c   1.000
_cell.angle_alpha   90.00
_cell.angle_beta   90.00
_cell.angle_gamma   90.00
#
_symmetry.space_group_name_H-M   'P 1'
#
loop_
_entity.id
_entity.type
_entity.pdbx_description
1 polymer ?
#
loop_
_entity_poly.entity_id
_entity_poly.type
_entity_poly.pdbx_seq_one_letter_code
_entity_poly.pdbx_strand_id
1 'polypeptide(L)' 'DRPLDEWASKVDDWLGELLRIEGRMGFTDDCCPSCGTGAAEYRCSDCFNNRLYCGECTAQAHRDHPLHRLEACAFTSLHA' A
#
# COMPACT_ATOMS: atom_id res chain seq x y z
N ASP A 1 4.18 37.34 -5.63
CA ASP A 1 3.77 35.92 -5.52
C ASP A 1 2.73 35.55 -6.54
N ARG A 2 3.00 34.47 -7.28
CA ARG A 2 2.03 33.79 -8.15
C ARG A 2 2.17 32.27 -7.95
N PRO A 3 1.73 31.74 -6.79
CA PRO A 3 2.00 30.35 -6.42
C PRO A 3 1.42 29.35 -7.41
N LEU A 4 0.28 29.65 -8.04
CA LEU A 4 -0.32 28.75 -9.03
C LEU A 4 0.58 28.54 -10.25
N ASP A 5 1.31 29.56 -10.71
CA ASP A 5 2.22 29.41 -11.84
C ASP A 5 3.48 28.62 -11.46
N GLU A 6 3.90 28.69 -10.19
CA GLU A 6 4.98 27.86 -9.66
C GLU A 6 4.59 26.37 -9.63
N TRP A 7 3.39 26.07 -9.12
CA TRP A 7 2.91 24.69 -8.96
C TRP A 7 2.38 24.06 -10.26
N ALA A 8 1.90 24.85 -11.22
CA ALA A 8 1.34 24.35 -12.48
C ALA A 8 2.34 23.46 -13.25
N SER A 9 3.63 23.83 -13.27
CA SER A 9 4.67 23.03 -13.93
C SER A 9 5.01 21.70 -13.23
N LYS A 10 4.55 21.53 -11.98
CA LYS A 10 4.86 20.36 -11.12
C LYS A 10 3.66 19.43 -10.92
N VAL A 11 2.56 19.68 -11.63
CA VAL A 11 1.30 18.93 -11.47
C VAL A 11 1.52 17.44 -11.68
N ASP A 12 2.27 17.05 -12.71
CA ASP A 12 2.48 15.63 -13.03
C ASP A 12 3.30 14.91 -11.95
N ASP A 13 4.36 15.55 -11.45
CA ASP A 13 5.19 15.01 -10.38
C ASP A 13 4.38 14.86 -9.08
N TRP A 14 3.59 15.87 -8.74
CA TRP A 14 2.75 15.85 -7.55
C TRP A 14 1.65 14.78 -7.65
N LEU A 15 0.98 14.70 -8.80
CA LEU A 15 -0.06 13.69 -9.03
C LEU A 15 0.55 12.28 -9.01
N GLY A 16 1.72 12.10 -9.62
CA GLY A 16 2.45 10.84 -9.57
C GLY A 16 2.77 10.41 -8.14
N GLU A 17 3.24 11.34 -7.31
CA GLU A 17 3.52 11.06 -5.90
C GLU A 17 2.26 10.78 -5.09
N LEU A 18 1.17 11.52 -5.34
CA LEU A 18 -0.12 11.29 -4.70
C LEU A 18 -0.64 9.87 -5.02
N LEU A 19 -0.67 9.52 -6.30
CA LEU A 19 -1.10 8.19 -6.75
C LEU A 19 -0.20 7.08 -6.21
N ARG A 20 1.11 7.33 -6.11
CA ARG A 20 2.06 6.40 -5.50
C ARG A 20 1.70 6.16 -4.04
N ILE A 21 1.51 7.22 -3.25
CA ILE A 21 1.19 7.14 -1.82
C ILE A 21 -0.16 6.46 -1.58
N GLU A 22 -1.20 6.82 -2.34
CA GLU A 22 -2.54 6.22 -2.23
C GLU A 22 -2.58 4.77 -2.72
N GLY A 23 -1.72 4.42 -3.67
CA GLY A 23 -1.54 3.05 -4.15
C GLY A 23 -0.66 2.21 -3.22
N ARG A 24 0.14 1.31 -3.81
CA ARG A 24 1.06 0.45 -3.05
C ARG A 24 2.36 1.16 -2.68
N MET A 25 2.47 2.49 -2.73
CA MET A 25 3.70 3.23 -2.40
C MET A 25 4.94 2.76 -3.19
N GLY A 26 4.74 2.17 -4.38
CA GLY A 26 5.80 1.57 -5.20
C GLY A 26 6.19 0.13 -4.83
N PHE A 27 5.52 -0.51 -3.88
CA PHE A 27 5.72 -1.92 -3.57
C PHE A 27 5.07 -2.82 -4.64
N THR A 28 5.92 -3.51 -5.39
CA THR A 28 5.53 -4.43 -6.49
C THR A 28 5.85 -5.89 -6.17
N ASP A 29 6.42 -6.19 -5.01
CA ASP A 29 6.78 -7.54 -4.61
C ASP A 29 5.54 -8.33 -4.19
N ASP A 30 5.47 -9.59 -4.61
CA ASP A 30 4.45 -10.55 -4.23
C ASP A 30 4.80 -11.29 -2.94
N CYS A 31 6.01 -11.10 -2.40
CA CYS A 31 6.47 -11.63 -1.13
C CYS A 31 6.27 -10.64 0.01
N CYS A 32 5.90 -11.19 1.17
CA CYS A 32 5.73 -10.45 2.41
C CYS A 32 7.05 -9.78 2.82
N PRO A 33 7.10 -8.45 2.97
CA PRO A 33 8.33 -7.74 3.28
C PRO A 33 8.83 -7.99 4.72
N SER A 34 8.01 -8.61 5.58
CA SER A 34 8.38 -8.93 6.97
C SER A 34 9.11 -10.26 7.10
N CYS A 35 8.63 -11.31 6.43
CA CYS A 35 9.21 -12.65 6.54
C CYS A 35 9.96 -13.09 5.28
N GLY A 36 9.76 -12.41 4.15
CA GLY A 36 10.40 -12.71 2.86
C GLY A 36 9.89 -13.96 2.14
N THR A 37 8.96 -14.72 2.74
CA THR A 37 8.54 -16.04 2.22
C THR A 37 7.03 -16.19 2.05
N GLY A 38 6.22 -15.51 2.86
CA GLY A 38 4.77 -15.54 2.74
C GLY A 38 4.29 -14.69 1.56
N ALA A 39 3.12 -14.99 1.00
CA ALA A 39 2.52 -14.17 -0.04
C ALA A 39 2.06 -12.80 0.52
N ALA A 40 2.29 -11.72 -0.23
CA ALA A 40 1.86 -10.38 0.13
C ALA A 40 0.39 -10.20 -0.27
N GLU A 41 -0.53 -10.44 0.67
CA GLU A 41 -1.96 -10.60 0.36
C GLU A 41 -2.87 -9.60 1.09
N TYR A 42 -2.44 -9.09 2.24
CA TYR A 42 -3.28 -8.27 3.11
C TYR A 42 -2.70 -6.88 3.33
N ARG A 43 -3.53 -5.84 3.23
CA ARG A 43 -3.23 -4.50 3.76
C ARG A 43 -4.17 -4.14 4.89
N CYS A 44 -3.75 -3.21 5.73
CA CYS A 44 -4.58 -2.59 6.74
C CYS A 44 -4.92 -1.17 6.31
N SER A 45 -6.21 -0.82 6.24
CA SER A 45 -6.65 0.53 5.83
C SER A 45 -6.51 1.57 6.93
N ASP A 46 -6.30 1.15 8.18
CA ASP A 46 -6.21 2.05 9.33
C ASP A 46 -4.75 2.31 9.75
N CYS A 47 -3.80 1.54 9.22
CA CYS A 47 -2.37 1.77 9.39
C CYS A 47 -1.84 2.76 8.35
N PHE A 48 -0.82 3.56 8.72
CA PHE A 48 -0.15 4.52 7.81
C PHE A 48 0.73 3.87 6.71
N ASN A 49 0.53 2.59 6.42
CA ASN A 49 1.39 1.82 5.54
C ASN A 49 0.57 1.00 4.56
N ASN A 50 0.73 1.29 3.26
CA ASN A 50 0.02 0.62 2.16
C ASN A 50 0.73 -0.64 1.63
N ARG A 51 1.67 -1.22 2.39
CA ARG A 51 2.31 -2.49 2.04
C ARG A 51 1.35 -3.66 2.23
N LEU A 52 1.53 -4.67 1.41
CA LEU A 52 0.91 -5.96 1.61
C LEU A 52 1.81 -6.87 2.48
N TYR A 53 1.17 -7.68 3.31
CA TYR A 53 1.81 -8.67 4.17
C TYR A 53 1.10 -10.01 4.02
N CYS A 54 1.77 -11.09 4.43
CA CYS A 54 1.11 -12.38 4.57
C CYS A 54 0.17 -12.39 5.78
N GLY A 55 -0.74 -13.37 5.83
CA GLY A 55 -1.72 -13.50 6.91
C GLY A 55 -1.08 -13.59 8.30
N GLU A 56 0.01 -14.35 8.45
CA GLU A 56 0.68 -14.54 9.74
C GLU A 56 1.33 -13.23 10.24
N CYS A 57 2.13 -12.56 9.41
CA CYS A 57 2.72 -11.28 9.78
C CYS A 57 1.65 -10.20 10.01
N THR A 58 0.55 -10.23 9.26
CA THR A 58 -0.58 -9.32 9.48
C THR A 58 -1.21 -9.55 10.84
N ALA A 59 -1.54 -10.79 11.20
CA ALA A 59 -2.13 -11.13 12.49
C ALA A 59 -1.19 -10.78 13.65
N GLN A 60 0.11 -11.03 13.51
CA GLN A 60 1.11 -10.69 14.51
C GLN A 60 1.21 -9.17 14.72
N ALA A 61 1.24 -8.39 13.64
CA ALA A 61 1.34 -6.93 13.70
C ALA A 61 0.08 -6.25 14.29
N HIS A 62 -1.10 -6.88 14.15
CA HIS A 62 -2.38 -6.32 14.60
C HIS A 62 -2.91 -6.96 15.89
N ARG A 63 -2.08 -7.72 16.60
CA ARG A 63 -2.48 -8.39 17.85
C ARG A 63 -3.07 -7.42 18.88
N ASP A 64 -2.46 -6.24 19.00
CA ASP A 64 -2.89 -5.18 19.93
C ASP A 64 -3.89 -4.20 19.30
N HIS A 65 -4.21 -4.38 18.01
CA HIS A 65 -5.13 -3.54 17.23
C HIS A 65 -6.16 -4.40 16.46
N PRO A 66 -6.93 -5.27 17.14
CA PRO A 66 -7.76 -6.28 16.49
C PRO A 66 -8.97 -5.71 15.72
N LEU A 67 -9.29 -4.43 15.92
CA LEU A 67 -10.39 -3.75 15.24
C LEU A 67 -9.95 -3.00 13.98
N HIS A 68 -8.65 -3.00 13.66
CA HIS A 68 -8.18 -2.46 12.39
C HIS A 68 -8.76 -3.26 11.22
N ARG A 69 -9.18 -2.55 10.18
CA ARG A 69 -9.80 -3.12 8.99
C ARG A 69 -8.73 -3.61 8.02
N LEU A 70 -8.71 -4.93 7.84
CA LEU A 70 -7.86 -5.62 6.90
C LEU A 70 -8.58 -5.84 5.58
N GLU A 71 -7.88 -5.63 4.47
CA GLU A 71 -8.38 -5.83 3.12
C GLU A 71 -7.53 -6.89 2.42
N ALA A 72 -8.18 -7.93 1.89
CA ALA A 72 -7.54 -8.90 1.01
C ALA A 72 -7.34 -8.26 -0.38
N CYS A 73 -6.09 -8.15 -0.79
CA CYS A 73 -5.66 -7.52 -2.02
C CYS A 73 -5.08 -8.51 -3.02
N ALA A 74 -5.41 -9.79 -2.84
CA ALA A 74 -5.00 -10.87 -3.73
C ALA A 74 -5.41 -10.53 -5.17
N PHE A 75 -4.42 -10.34 -6.03
CA PHE A 75 -4.65 -10.38 -7.47
C PHE A 75 -4.93 -11.84 -7.81
N THR A 76 -6.21 -12.21 -7.87
CA THR A 76 -6.55 -13.36 -8.69
C THR A 76 -6.25 -12.92 -10.12
N SER A 77 -5.18 -13.46 -10.70
CA SER A 77 -5.04 -13.45 -12.15
C SER A 77 -6.31 -14.11 -12.67
N LEU A 78 -7.28 -13.32 -13.16
CA LEU A 78 -8.29 -13.84 -14.06
C LEU A 78 -7.51 -14.28 -15.31
N HIS A 79 -7.05 -15.53 -15.29
CA HIS A 79 -6.74 -16.24 -16.50
C HIS A 79 -8.06 -16.40 -17.25
N ALA A 80 -8.26 -15.53 -18.25
CA ALA A 80 -9.11 -15.82 -19.40
C ALA A 80 -8.37 -16.74 -20.36
#